data_AF-A0A1M7N076-F1
#
_entry.id   AF-A0A1M7N076-F1
#
_cell.length_a   1.000
_cell.length_b   1.000
_cell.length_c   1.000
_cell.angle_alpha   90.00
_cell.angle_beta   90.00
_cell.angle_gamma   90.00
#
_symmetry.space_group_name_H-M   'P 1'
#
loop_
_entity.id
_entity.type
_entity.pdbx_description
1 polymer ?
#
loop_
_entity_poly.entity_id
_entity_poly.type
_entity_poly.pdbx_seq_one_letter_code
_entity_poly.pdbx_strand_id
1 'polypeptide(L)'
;MPGQQPAGSYARKVLAPWRVDLSWSSAQLEGNRCSRLDTEALFRSGVMGTHIDAVMLFNHKNAIEFLVDVVPEHGLTPGVVRNLHAVLMQDLLPDSGELGAIRRKVVNISDTVYFPSQVPSLLSEMLERILDTARVIKNPIEAAFFLWVNIAYLQPFEDGNKRTSRLAANIPLMLYNRAPLAFLDVDRGHYAEAMVGVYERQDVSLAVDLFDWTYRRSCAKYAVVLEAMSAPPLLREELRKLEAFNCARYRVTMGATEAWTAAGRPA
;
A
#
# COMPACT_ATOMS: atom_id res chain seq x y z
N MET A 1 -7.45 18.17 22.04
CA MET A 1 -6.98 19.34 21.25
C MET A 1 -8.05 19.68 20.22
N PRO A 2 -8.56 20.92 20.16
CA PRO A 2 -9.55 21.31 19.16
C PRO A 2 -8.91 21.35 17.76
N GLY A 3 -9.55 20.73 16.76
CA GLY A 3 -9.13 20.81 15.35
C GLY A 3 -8.39 19.61 14.76
N GLN A 4 -8.09 18.56 15.53
CA GLN A 4 -7.56 17.31 14.97
C GLN A 4 -8.70 16.48 14.35
N GLN A 5 -8.58 16.17 13.06
CA GLN A 5 -9.49 15.24 12.39
C GLN A 5 -9.38 13.84 13.02
N PRO A 6 -10.46 13.04 13.03
CA PRO A 6 -10.39 11.64 13.47
C PRO A 6 -9.30 10.86 12.74
N ALA A 7 -8.65 9.90 13.38
CA ALA A 7 -7.68 9.02 12.73
C ALA A 7 -8.26 8.38 11.46
N GLY A 8 -7.43 8.23 10.42
CA GLY A 8 -7.85 7.67 9.13
C GLY A 8 -8.65 8.62 8.24
N SER A 9 -8.95 9.86 8.66
CA SER A 9 -9.67 10.85 7.84
C SER A 9 -8.97 11.14 6.52
N TYR A 10 -7.64 11.26 6.51
CA TYR A 10 -6.88 11.43 5.26
C TYR A 10 -7.09 10.22 4.35
N ALA A 11 -6.83 9.02 4.86
CA ALA A 11 -6.93 7.77 4.11
C ALA A 11 -8.34 7.56 3.53
N ARG A 12 -9.41 7.89 4.29
CA ARG A 12 -10.80 7.82 3.82
C ARG A 12 -11.07 8.76 2.63
N LYS A 13 -10.50 9.97 2.62
CA LYS A 13 -10.68 10.93 1.52
C LYS A 13 -10.05 10.44 0.22
N VAL A 14 -8.87 9.82 0.30
CA VAL A 14 -8.12 9.34 -0.89
C VAL A 14 -8.27 7.84 -1.13
N LEU A 15 -9.29 7.23 -0.53
CA LEU A 15 -9.41 5.78 -0.42
C LEU A 15 -9.54 5.08 -1.77
N ALA A 16 -10.35 5.64 -2.67
CA ALA A 16 -10.57 5.07 -3.99
C ALA A 16 -9.27 4.95 -4.82
N PRO A 17 -8.49 6.03 -5.05
CA PRO A 17 -7.21 5.89 -5.74
C PRO A 17 -6.18 5.10 -4.93
N TRP A 18 -6.12 5.26 -3.61
CA TRP A 18 -5.16 4.55 -2.77
C TRP A 18 -5.34 3.02 -2.82
N ARG A 19 -6.57 2.52 -2.78
CA ARG A 19 -6.88 1.08 -2.91
C ARG A 19 -6.30 0.50 -4.19
N VAL A 20 -6.48 1.16 -5.33
CA VAL A 20 -5.93 0.71 -6.62
C VAL A 20 -4.40 0.76 -6.59
N ASP A 21 -3.86 1.90 -6.18
CA ASP A 21 -2.43 2.19 -6.25
C ASP A 21 -1.60 1.24 -5.39
N LEU A 22 -1.96 1.08 -4.11
CA LEU A 22 -1.21 0.21 -3.20
C LEU A 22 -1.43 -1.26 -3.52
N SER A 23 -2.65 -1.68 -3.89
CA SER A 23 -2.90 -3.08 -4.25
C SER A 23 -2.07 -3.50 -5.45
N TRP A 24 -2.09 -2.70 -6.51
CA TRP A 24 -1.32 -2.98 -7.71
C TRP A 24 0.18 -2.93 -7.45
N SER A 25 0.69 -1.83 -6.87
CA SER A 25 2.15 -1.65 -6.69
C SER A 25 2.74 -2.70 -5.75
N SER A 26 2.05 -2.99 -4.63
CA SER A 26 2.50 -4.03 -3.69
C SER A 26 2.47 -5.43 -4.31
N ALA A 27 1.45 -5.76 -5.12
CA ALA A 27 1.36 -7.05 -5.78
C ALA A 27 2.41 -7.20 -6.90
N GLN A 28 2.68 -6.14 -7.66
CA GLN A 28 3.69 -6.12 -8.71
C GLN A 28 5.10 -6.44 -8.16
N LEU A 29 5.45 -5.93 -6.97
CA LEU A 29 6.72 -6.26 -6.31
C LEU A 29 6.88 -7.75 -5.99
N GLU A 30 5.76 -8.47 -5.84
CA GLU A 30 5.74 -9.93 -5.66
C GLU A 30 5.63 -10.70 -6.99
N GLY A 31 5.65 -10.01 -8.14
CA GLY A 31 5.60 -10.63 -9.46
C GLY A 31 4.19 -10.84 -10.02
N ASN A 32 3.17 -10.18 -9.46
CA ASN A 32 1.83 -10.15 -10.04
C ASN A 32 1.85 -9.55 -11.46
N ARG A 33 1.13 -10.18 -12.39
CA ARG A 33 1.21 -9.88 -13.82
C ARG A 33 0.15 -8.89 -14.31
N CYS A 34 -0.83 -8.56 -13.49
CA CYS A 34 -1.90 -7.65 -13.87
C CYS A 34 -1.37 -6.23 -14.07
N SER A 35 -1.85 -5.55 -15.11
CA SER A 35 -1.59 -4.13 -15.27
C SER A 35 -2.41 -3.32 -14.26
N ARG A 36 -2.03 -2.04 -14.08
CA ARG A 36 -2.79 -1.12 -13.25
C ARG A 36 -4.22 -0.92 -13.79
N LEU A 37 -4.39 -0.91 -15.12
CA LEU A 37 -5.71 -0.78 -15.76
C LEU A 37 -6.56 -2.03 -15.54
N ASP A 38 -5.96 -3.22 -15.61
CA ASP A 38 -6.67 -4.48 -15.30
C ASP A 38 -7.11 -4.50 -13.85
N THR A 39 -6.28 -4.02 -12.93
CA THR A 39 -6.60 -3.91 -11.50
C THR A 39 -7.81 -2.98 -11.28
N GLU A 40 -7.84 -1.82 -11.95
CA GLU A 40 -9.00 -0.93 -11.89
C GLU A 40 -10.27 -1.57 -12.45
N ALA A 41 -10.16 -2.26 -13.59
CA ALA A 41 -11.29 -2.94 -14.21
C ALA A 41 -11.82 -4.06 -13.31
N LEU A 42 -10.93 -4.83 -12.68
CA LEU A 42 -11.24 -5.88 -11.72
C LEU A 42 -11.97 -5.32 -10.49
N PHE A 43 -11.50 -4.19 -9.94
CA PHE A 43 -12.17 -3.59 -8.78
C PHE A 43 -13.53 -2.98 -9.13
N ARG A 44 -13.70 -2.46 -10.36
CA ARG A 44 -14.98 -1.95 -10.85
C ARG A 44 -15.99 -3.06 -11.13
N SER A 45 -15.56 -4.22 -11.64
CA SER A 45 -16.45 -5.34 -11.90
C SER A 45 -17.00 -5.96 -10.61
N GLY A 46 -16.23 -5.87 -9.51
CA GLY A 46 -16.60 -6.43 -8.21
C GLY A 46 -16.56 -7.97 -8.17
N VAL A 47 -16.24 -8.62 -9.29
CA VAL A 47 -16.16 -10.08 -9.39
C VAL A 47 -14.73 -10.49 -9.09
N MET A 48 -14.55 -11.28 -8.04
CA MET A 48 -13.28 -11.92 -7.75
C MET A 48 -12.95 -12.91 -8.87
N GLY A 49 -11.81 -12.69 -9.53
CA GLY A 49 -11.25 -13.67 -10.45
C GLY A 49 -10.72 -14.89 -9.68
N THR A 50 -10.66 -16.04 -10.35
CA THR A 50 -10.14 -17.29 -9.77
C THR A 50 -8.62 -17.44 -9.91
N HIS A 51 -7.98 -16.61 -10.74
CA HIS A 51 -6.54 -16.61 -10.90
C HIS A 51 -5.84 -16.00 -9.68
N ILE A 52 -4.71 -16.57 -9.28
CA ILE A 52 -3.96 -16.16 -8.08
C ILE A 52 -3.64 -14.66 -8.06
N ASP A 53 -3.34 -14.08 -9.22
CA ASP A 53 -3.07 -12.64 -9.35
C ASP A 53 -4.30 -11.78 -9.01
N ALA A 54 -5.50 -12.22 -9.40
CA ALA A 54 -6.74 -11.51 -9.10
C ALA A 54 -7.10 -11.62 -7.61
N VAL A 55 -6.95 -12.81 -7.02
CA VAL A 55 -7.14 -13.03 -5.58
C VAL A 55 -6.19 -12.14 -4.77
N MET A 56 -4.91 -12.09 -5.14
CA MET A 56 -3.92 -11.24 -4.48
C MET A 56 -4.33 -9.76 -4.50
N LEU A 57 -4.80 -9.24 -5.64
CA LEU A 57 -5.24 -7.84 -5.75
C LEU A 57 -6.48 -7.57 -4.89
N PHE A 58 -7.47 -8.47 -4.89
CA PHE A 58 -8.66 -8.33 -4.04
C PHE A 58 -8.32 -8.40 -2.56
N ASN A 59 -7.41 -9.27 -2.15
CA ASN A 59 -6.98 -9.35 -0.76
C ASN A 59 -6.28 -8.07 -0.32
N HIS A 60 -5.43 -7.46 -1.17
CA HIS A 60 -4.84 -6.16 -0.86
C HIS A 60 -5.92 -5.08 -0.71
N LYS A 61 -6.90 -5.04 -1.62
CA LYS A 61 -8.03 -4.10 -1.51
C LYS A 61 -8.77 -4.30 -0.19
N ASN A 62 -9.16 -5.52 0.14
CA ASN A 62 -9.89 -5.85 1.36
C ASN A 62 -9.06 -5.54 2.61
N ALA A 63 -7.74 -5.78 2.57
CA ALA A 63 -6.83 -5.47 3.66
C ALA A 63 -6.69 -3.95 3.88
N ILE A 64 -6.65 -3.15 2.81
CA ILE A 64 -6.67 -1.68 2.90
C ILE A 64 -7.99 -1.19 3.52
N GLU A 65 -9.11 -1.77 3.09
CA GLU A 65 -10.44 -1.46 3.63
C GLU A 65 -10.54 -1.79 5.12
N PHE A 66 -10.09 -2.99 5.49
CA PHE A 66 -9.98 -3.44 6.88
C PHE A 66 -9.17 -2.44 7.73
N LEU A 67 -8.00 -2.00 7.27
CA LEU A 67 -7.19 -1.04 8.03
C LEU A 67 -7.93 0.29 8.23
N VAL A 68 -8.62 0.79 7.21
CA VAL A 68 -9.36 2.06 7.27
C VAL A 68 -10.45 2.03 8.34
N ASP A 69 -11.08 0.88 8.53
CA ASP A 69 -12.14 0.71 9.51
C ASP A 69 -11.62 0.41 10.91
N VAL A 70 -10.57 -0.41 11.03
CA VAL A 70 -10.11 -0.92 12.33
C VAL A 70 -9.05 -0.04 13.01
N VAL A 71 -8.15 0.59 12.24
CA VAL A 71 -7.05 1.39 12.81
C VAL A 71 -7.53 2.59 13.64
N PRO A 72 -8.57 3.35 13.26
CA PRO A 72 -9.03 4.48 14.06
C PRO A 72 -9.52 4.09 15.47
N GLU A 73 -10.04 2.88 15.64
CA GLU A 73 -10.57 2.37 16.91
C GLU A 73 -9.52 1.63 17.73
N HIS A 74 -8.73 0.76 17.08
CA HIS A 74 -7.82 -0.15 17.79
C HIS A 74 -6.35 0.24 17.73
N GLY A 75 -5.96 1.08 16.75
CA GLY A 75 -4.57 1.48 16.51
C GLY A 75 -3.63 0.32 16.18
N LEU A 76 -2.36 0.47 16.55
CA LEU A 76 -1.33 -0.53 16.30
C LEU A 76 -1.30 -1.57 17.43
N THR A 77 -1.81 -2.77 17.15
CA THR A 77 -1.80 -3.91 18.07
C THR A 77 -1.40 -5.21 17.36
N PRO A 78 -0.92 -6.23 18.09
CA PRO A 78 -0.66 -7.54 17.52
C PRO A 78 -1.89 -8.12 16.81
N GLY A 79 -3.09 -7.96 17.39
CA GLY A 79 -4.35 -8.40 16.79
C GLY A 79 -4.63 -7.75 15.43
N VAL A 80 -4.43 -6.44 15.31
CA VAL A 80 -4.61 -5.72 14.03
C VAL A 80 -3.65 -6.21 12.96
N VAL A 81 -2.37 -6.42 13.30
CA VAL A 81 -1.36 -6.89 12.33
C VAL A 81 -1.59 -8.34 11.91
N ARG A 82 -2.02 -9.20 12.84
CA ARG A 82 -2.35 -10.60 12.54
C ARG A 82 -3.61 -10.71 11.70
N ASN A 83 -4.64 -9.93 11.99
CA ASN A 83 -5.86 -9.86 11.19
C ASN A 83 -5.59 -9.25 9.81
N LEU A 84 -4.73 -8.25 9.71
CA LEU A 84 -4.25 -7.71 8.44
C LEU A 84 -3.65 -8.83 7.57
N HIS A 85 -2.73 -9.62 8.14
CA HIS A 85 -2.15 -10.76 7.42
C HIS A 85 -3.22 -11.79 7.02
N ALA A 86 -4.16 -12.12 7.92
CA ALA A 86 -5.23 -13.06 7.62
C ALA A 86 -6.08 -12.62 6.41
N VAL A 87 -6.50 -11.34 6.37
CA VAL A 87 -7.25 -10.79 5.23
C VAL A 87 -6.41 -10.79 3.95
N LEU A 88 -5.12 -10.46 4.07
CA LEU A 88 -4.21 -10.35 2.93
C LEU A 88 -3.89 -11.71 2.27
N MET A 89 -3.91 -12.78 3.08
CA MET A 89 -3.49 -14.12 2.67
C MET A 89 -4.64 -15.12 2.51
N GLN A 90 -5.88 -14.66 2.66
CA GLN A 90 -7.09 -15.46 2.44
C GLN A 90 -7.05 -16.11 1.04
N ASP A 91 -7.28 -17.43 0.98
CA ASP A 91 -7.26 -18.22 -0.26
C ASP A 91 -5.90 -18.22 -1.02
N LEU A 92 -4.83 -17.70 -0.40
CA LEU A 92 -3.45 -17.77 -0.90
C LEU A 92 -2.59 -18.76 -0.12
N LEU A 93 -2.98 -19.10 1.12
CA LEU A 93 -2.33 -20.14 1.92
C LEU A 93 -3.03 -21.49 1.74
N PRO A 94 -2.27 -22.61 1.70
CA PRO A 94 -2.85 -23.95 1.65
C PRO A 94 -3.65 -24.31 2.92
N ASP A 95 -3.22 -23.80 4.08
CA ASP A 95 -3.85 -24.04 5.37
C ASP A 95 -4.42 -22.73 5.92
N SER A 96 -5.75 -22.67 6.07
CA SER A 96 -6.44 -21.50 6.62
C SER A 96 -6.16 -21.28 8.11
N GLY A 97 -5.68 -22.30 8.84
CA GLY A 97 -5.23 -22.19 10.23
C GLY A 97 -3.97 -21.32 10.38
N GLU A 98 -3.23 -21.09 9.30
CA GLU A 98 -2.00 -20.27 9.29
C GLU A 98 -2.31 -18.78 9.03
N LEU A 99 -3.56 -18.43 8.73
CA LEU A 99 -4.00 -17.05 8.51
C LEU A 99 -3.85 -16.22 9.79
N GLY A 100 -2.80 -15.41 9.83
CA GLY A 100 -2.50 -14.52 10.95
C GLY A 100 -1.88 -15.25 12.14
N ALA A 101 -1.54 -16.54 11.98
CA ALA A 101 -0.81 -17.30 12.98
C ALA A 101 0.69 -17.05 12.89
N ILE A 102 1.38 -17.06 14.03
CA ILE A 102 2.85 -17.11 14.02
C ILE A 102 3.26 -18.47 13.47
N ARG A 103 4.08 -18.46 12.42
CA ARG A 103 4.44 -19.69 11.71
C ARG A 103 5.19 -20.66 12.61
N ARG A 104 4.98 -21.94 12.34
CA ARG A 104 5.76 -23.06 12.91
C ARG A 104 6.66 -23.74 11.88
N LYS A 105 6.45 -23.42 10.60
CA LYS A 105 7.23 -23.95 9.48
C LYS A 105 8.47 -23.10 9.26
N VAL A 106 9.49 -23.74 8.71
CA VAL A 106 10.71 -23.07 8.29
C VAL A 106 10.43 -22.22 7.06
N VAL A 107 10.91 -20.98 7.08
CA VAL A 107 10.92 -20.11 5.89
C VAL A 107 12.34 -19.72 5.55
N ASN A 108 12.60 -19.65 4.24
CA ASN A 108 13.84 -19.17 3.65
C ASN A 108 13.51 -17.94 2.79
N ILE A 109 14.45 -17.01 2.70
CA ILE A 109 14.32 -15.87 1.82
C ILE A 109 15.13 -16.16 0.55
N SER A 110 14.43 -16.26 -0.58
CA SER A 110 15.07 -16.51 -1.87
C SER A 110 16.13 -15.46 -2.19
N ASP A 111 17.19 -15.87 -2.89
CA ASP A 111 18.28 -15.02 -3.35
C ASP A 111 19.08 -14.33 -2.22
N THR A 112 19.02 -14.91 -1.00
CA THR A 112 19.74 -14.47 0.20
C THR A 112 20.27 -15.68 0.98
N VAL A 113 21.36 -15.51 1.73
CA VAL A 113 21.81 -16.44 2.77
C VAL A 113 21.20 -16.10 4.14
N TYR A 114 20.46 -15.00 4.24
CA TYR A 114 19.67 -14.66 5.43
C TYR A 114 18.71 -15.79 5.82
N PHE A 115 18.82 -16.21 7.08
CA PHE A 115 17.99 -17.25 7.67
C PHE A 115 17.26 -16.68 8.90
N PRO A 116 15.95 -16.37 8.80
CA PRO A 116 15.22 -15.79 9.93
C PRO A 116 15.12 -16.79 11.09
N SER A 117 14.80 -16.28 12.28
CA SER A 117 14.52 -17.15 13.44
C SER A 117 13.43 -18.17 13.10
N GLN A 118 13.60 -19.42 13.53
CA GLN A 118 12.64 -20.50 13.30
C GLN A 118 11.84 -20.86 14.56
N VAL A 119 12.08 -20.14 15.67
CA VAL A 119 11.49 -20.43 16.98
C VAL A 119 10.18 -19.64 17.14
N PRO A 120 8.99 -20.28 17.16
CA PRO A 120 7.71 -19.56 17.13
C PRO A 120 7.49 -18.63 18.33
N SER A 121 7.91 -19.04 19.53
CA SER A 121 7.80 -18.17 20.72
C SER A 121 8.62 -16.90 20.57
N LEU A 122 9.85 -17.00 20.05
CA LEU A 122 10.71 -15.85 19.79
C LEU A 122 10.14 -14.96 18.67
N LEU A 123 9.56 -15.54 17.61
CA LEU A 123 8.89 -14.75 16.57
C LEU A 123 7.71 -13.95 17.13
N SER A 124 6.90 -14.57 18.01
CA SER A 124 5.78 -13.88 18.68
C SER A 124 6.27 -12.73 19.55
N GLU A 125 7.27 -12.98 20.40
CA GLU A 125 7.86 -11.98 21.31
C GLU A 125 8.49 -10.82 20.52
N MET A 126 9.26 -11.12 19.47
CA MET A 126 9.88 -10.10 18.63
C MET A 126 8.86 -9.27 17.86
N LEU A 127 7.77 -9.88 17.38
CA LEU A 127 6.69 -9.14 16.73
C LEU A 127 6.07 -8.16 17.72
N GLU A 128 5.73 -8.60 18.94
CA GLU A 128 5.20 -7.71 19.98
C GLU A 128 6.17 -6.56 20.29
N ARG A 129 7.47 -6.85 20.44
CA ARG A 129 8.50 -5.84 20.68
C ARG A 129 8.66 -4.84 19.54
N ILE A 130 8.55 -5.28 18.28
CA ILE A 130 8.53 -4.40 17.11
C ILE A 130 7.34 -3.45 17.20
N LEU A 131 6.14 -3.97 17.51
CA LEU A 131 4.94 -3.15 17.60
C LEU A 131 5.00 -2.16 18.77
N ASP A 132 5.52 -2.58 19.92
CA ASP A 132 5.78 -1.70 21.07
C ASP A 132 6.74 -0.58 20.73
N THR A 133 7.85 -0.91 20.05
CA THR A 133 8.84 0.06 19.61
C THR A 133 8.21 1.07 18.64
N ALA A 134 7.46 0.58 17.65
CA ALA A 134 6.78 1.44 16.68
C ALA A 134 5.77 2.40 17.34
N ARG A 135 5.09 1.98 18.42
CA ARG A 135 4.13 2.83 19.16
C ARG A 135 4.78 4.01 19.87
N VAL A 136 6.06 3.90 20.28
CA VAL A 136 6.76 4.97 21.00
C VAL A 136 7.58 5.88 20.09
N ILE A 137 7.74 5.54 18.81
CA ILE A 137 8.36 6.41 17.81
C ILE A 137 7.45 7.61 17.56
N LYS A 138 7.92 8.81 17.89
CA LYS A 138 7.12 10.05 17.85
C LYS A 138 6.77 10.48 16.42
N ASN A 139 7.66 10.22 15.46
CA ASN A 139 7.44 10.59 14.08
C ASN A 139 6.71 9.45 13.34
N PRO A 140 5.47 9.65 12.86
CA PRO A 140 4.70 8.58 12.20
C PRO A 140 5.36 8.07 10.91
N ILE A 141 6.20 8.88 10.26
CA ILE A 141 6.94 8.50 9.04
C ILE A 141 8.07 7.53 9.41
N GLU A 142 8.82 7.83 10.48
CA GLU A 142 9.85 6.91 11.00
C GLU A 142 9.23 5.62 11.53
N ALA A 143 8.07 5.71 12.21
CA ALA A 143 7.34 4.53 12.67
C ALA A 143 6.88 3.65 11.50
N ALA A 144 6.41 4.27 10.40
CA ALA A 144 6.02 3.57 9.18
C ALA A 144 7.22 2.85 8.53
N PHE A 145 8.35 3.54 8.39
CA PHE A 145 9.60 2.94 7.89
C PHE A 145 10.05 1.78 8.79
N PHE A 146 10.03 1.98 10.10
CA PHE A 146 10.40 0.97 11.08
C PHE A 146 9.55 -0.30 10.95
N LEU A 147 8.22 -0.16 10.82
CA LEU A 147 7.32 -1.31 10.62
C LEU A 147 7.58 -2.04 9.30
N TRP A 148 7.78 -1.29 8.20
CA TRP A 148 8.04 -1.89 6.89
C TRP A 148 9.28 -2.79 6.93
N VAL A 149 10.39 -2.27 7.46
CA VAL A 149 11.67 -2.99 7.51
C VAL A 149 11.62 -4.16 8.50
N ASN A 150 11.17 -3.92 9.74
CA ASN A 150 11.33 -4.91 10.80
C ASN A 150 10.33 -6.08 10.69
N ILE A 151 9.12 -5.87 10.21
CA ILE A 151 8.19 -6.99 9.94
C ILE A 151 8.70 -7.82 8.76
N ALA A 152 9.19 -7.17 7.70
CA ALA A 152 9.78 -7.86 6.56
C ALA A 152 11.06 -8.62 6.93
N TYR A 153 11.84 -8.13 7.89
CA TYR A 153 13.02 -8.81 8.42
C TYR A 153 12.65 -10.01 9.30
N LEU A 154 11.72 -9.83 10.23
CA LEU A 154 11.33 -10.87 11.19
C LEU A 154 10.72 -12.11 10.52
N GLN A 155 9.94 -11.92 9.45
CA GLN A 155 9.21 -12.99 8.76
C GLN A 155 8.33 -13.83 9.72
N PRO A 156 7.39 -13.23 10.48
CA PRO A 156 6.62 -13.95 11.50
C PRO A 156 5.55 -14.91 10.96
N PHE A 157 5.16 -14.80 9.69
CA PHE A 157 4.11 -15.59 9.05
C PHE A 157 4.67 -16.56 8.01
N GLU A 158 3.90 -17.58 7.61
CA GLU A 158 4.33 -18.61 6.66
C GLU A 158 4.65 -18.05 5.26
N ASP A 159 3.85 -17.08 4.80
CA ASP A 159 4.08 -16.28 3.59
C ASP A 159 3.47 -14.89 3.80
N GLY A 160 3.57 -13.99 2.82
CA GLY A 160 2.91 -12.69 2.85
C GLY A 160 3.62 -11.63 3.68
N ASN A 161 4.73 -11.95 4.36
CA ASN A 161 5.43 -11.04 5.27
C ASN A 161 5.78 -9.67 4.67
N LYS A 162 6.31 -9.65 3.43
CA LYS A 162 6.67 -8.41 2.74
C LYS A 162 5.44 -7.58 2.37
N ARG A 163 4.35 -8.23 1.95
CA ARG A 163 3.07 -7.56 1.67
C ARG A 163 2.46 -7.00 2.96
N THR A 164 2.40 -7.81 4.01
CA THR A 164 1.92 -7.40 5.34
C THR A 164 2.72 -6.22 5.88
N SER A 165 4.05 -6.21 5.73
CA SER A 165 4.86 -5.09 6.22
C SER A 165 4.61 -3.79 5.45
N ARG A 166 4.43 -3.85 4.13
CA ARG A 166 4.07 -2.68 3.30
C ARG A 166 2.70 -2.09 3.68
N LEU A 167 1.71 -2.94 3.97
CA LEU A 167 0.41 -2.47 4.46
C LEU A 167 0.48 -1.97 5.92
N ALA A 168 1.15 -2.69 6.81
CA ALA A 168 1.27 -2.32 8.23
C ALA A 168 1.99 -0.98 8.43
N ALA A 169 2.93 -0.63 7.54
CA ALA A 169 3.58 0.68 7.52
C ALA A 169 2.59 1.86 7.39
N ASN A 170 1.38 1.64 6.87
CA ASN A 170 0.36 2.66 6.80
C ASN A 170 -0.35 2.93 8.15
N ILE A 171 -0.27 2.04 9.13
CA ILE A 171 -0.99 2.19 10.40
C ILE A 171 -0.58 3.48 11.15
N PRO A 172 0.72 3.78 11.36
CA PRO A 172 1.11 5.04 11.98
C PRO A 172 0.70 6.26 11.14
N LEU A 173 0.80 6.18 9.81
CA LEU A 173 0.41 7.28 8.92
C LEU A 173 -1.08 7.60 9.08
N MET A 174 -1.93 6.58 9.17
CA MET A 174 -3.38 6.72 9.35
C MET A 174 -3.75 7.31 10.71
N LEU A 175 -3.11 6.83 11.79
CA LEU A 175 -3.35 7.34 13.15
C LEU A 175 -3.08 8.84 13.25
N TYR A 176 -2.09 9.34 12.51
CA TYR A 176 -1.70 10.74 12.51
C TYR A 176 -2.17 11.52 11.27
N ASN A 177 -3.13 10.99 10.50
CA ASN A 177 -3.70 11.63 9.31
C ASN A 177 -2.66 12.14 8.29
N ARG A 178 -1.62 11.35 8.07
CA ARG A 178 -0.62 11.56 7.02
C ARG A 178 -1.05 10.90 5.72
N ALA A 179 -0.46 11.35 4.61
CA ALA A 179 -0.67 10.72 3.32
C ALA A 179 -0.32 9.24 3.39
N PRO A 180 -1.16 8.34 2.85
CA PRO A 180 -0.88 6.92 2.88
C PRO A 180 0.23 6.57 1.89
N LEU A 181 1.05 5.59 2.25
CA LEU A 181 2.11 5.02 1.43
C LEU A 181 1.53 4.00 0.44
N ALA A 182 1.96 4.09 -0.82
CA ALA A 182 1.45 3.25 -1.91
C ALA A 182 2.52 2.51 -2.73
N PHE A 183 3.82 2.68 -2.43
CA PHE A 183 4.92 2.05 -3.21
C PHE A 183 4.85 2.33 -4.72
N LEU A 184 4.39 3.54 -5.09
CA LEU A 184 4.17 3.93 -6.47
C LEU A 184 5.46 3.94 -7.27
N ASP A 185 5.42 3.33 -8.45
CA ASP A 185 6.48 3.35 -9.46
C ASP A 185 7.82 2.75 -8.97
N VAL A 186 7.78 1.96 -7.89
CA VAL A 186 8.97 1.29 -7.37
C VAL A 186 9.37 0.16 -8.30
N ASP A 187 10.59 0.23 -8.83
CA ASP A 187 11.18 -0.86 -9.59
C ASP A 187 11.45 -2.07 -8.68
N ARG A 188 11.16 -3.27 -9.20
CA ARG A 188 11.31 -4.52 -8.44
C ARG A 188 12.78 -4.81 -8.09
N GLY A 189 13.72 -4.44 -8.95
CA GLY A 189 15.16 -4.59 -8.72
C GLY A 189 15.63 -3.71 -7.57
N HIS A 190 15.29 -2.41 -7.60
CA HIS A 190 15.63 -1.49 -6.50
C HIS A 190 15.00 -1.92 -5.16
N TYR A 191 13.76 -2.40 -5.17
CA TYR A 191 13.14 -2.96 -3.97
C TYR A 191 13.88 -4.20 -3.46
N ALA A 192 14.23 -5.12 -4.36
CA ALA A 192 14.99 -6.32 -4.00
C ALA A 192 16.35 -5.95 -3.40
N GLU A 193 17.09 -5.05 -4.03
CA GLU A 193 18.41 -4.60 -3.57
C GLU A 193 18.35 -3.95 -2.18
N ALA A 194 17.37 -3.07 -1.95
CA ALA A 194 17.12 -2.48 -0.64
C ALA A 194 16.84 -3.55 0.42
N MET A 195 16.00 -4.53 0.12
CA MET A 195 15.68 -5.60 1.07
C MET A 195 16.86 -6.54 1.32
N VAL A 196 17.67 -6.85 0.30
CA VAL A 196 18.90 -7.64 0.45
C VAL A 196 19.90 -6.93 1.37
N GLY A 197 20.06 -5.60 1.25
CA GLY A 197 20.89 -4.83 2.18
C GLY A 197 20.48 -5.01 3.64
N VAL A 198 19.16 -5.00 3.90
CA VAL A 198 18.61 -5.25 5.23
C VAL A 198 18.84 -6.71 5.67
N TYR A 199 18.54 -7.68 4.81
CA TYR A 199 18.63 -9.10 5.14
C TYR A 199 20.06 -9.57 5.41
N GLU A 200 21.01 -9.15 4.57
CA GLU A 200 22.38 -9.67 4.57
C GLU A 200 23.33 -8.87 5.44
N ARG A 201 23.08 -7.57 5.58
CA ARG A 201 24.02 -6.64 6.21
C ARG A 201 23.43 -5.85 7.36
N GLN A 202 22.12 -5.99 7.60
CA GLN A 202 21.37 -5.11 8.50
C GLN A 202 21.57 -3.62 8.16
N ASP A 203 21.90 -3.33 6.90
CA ASP A 203 22.11 -1.99 6.38
C ASP A 203 20.81 -1.50 5.77
N VAL A 204 20.25 -0.48 6.38
CA VAL A 204 18.95 0.08 5.99
C VAL A 204 19.08 1.25 5.01
N SER A 205 20.29 1.65 4.61
CA SER A 205 20.53 2.88 3.84
C SER A 205 19.74 2.92 2.53
N LEU A 206 19.80 1.86 1.72
CA LEU A 206 19.03 1.76 0.48
C LEU A 206 17.51 1.70 0.73
N ALA A 207 17.10 1.10 1.84
CA ALA A 207 15.69 1.08 2.23
C ALA A 207 15.21 2.49 2.62
N VAL A 208 16.04 3.28 3.31
CA VAL A 208 15.73 4.69 3.65
C VAL A 208 15.55 5.51 2.37
N ASP A 209 16.49 5.41 1.43
CA ASP A 209 16.42 6.15 0.16
C ASP A 209 15.17 5.77 -0.64
N LEU A 210 14.89 4.47 -0.75
CA LEU A 210 13.69 3.99 -1.41
C LEU A 210 12.42 4.49 -0.73
N PHE A 211 12.37 4.43 0.60
CA PHE A 211 11.21 4.88 1.39
C PHE A 211 10.96 6.37 1.24
N ASP A 212 11.99 7.22 1.38
CA ASP A 212 11.85 8.67 1.21
C ASP A 212 11.32 8.98 -0.21
N TRP A 213 11.91 8.36 -1.23
CA TRP A 213 11.48 8.53 -2.60
C TRP A 213 10.01 8.12 -2.81
N THR A 214 9.62 6.91 -2.42
CA THR A 214 8.23 6.46 -2.63
C THR A 214 7.24 7.24 -1.77
N TYR A 215 7.63 7.68 -0.57
CA TYR A 215 6.74 8.41 0.32
C TYR A 215 6.48 9.82 -0.20
N ARG A 216 7.50 10.52 -0.72
CA ARG A 216 7.33 11.82 -1.40
C ARG A 216 6.38 11.71 -2.58
N ARG A 217 6.46 10.64 -3.38
CA ARG A 217 5.53 10.40 -4.50
C ARG A 217 4.09 10.23 -4.02
N SER A 218 3.87 9.43 -2.99
CA SER A 218 2.55 9.26 -2.37
C SER A 218 2.00 10.59 -1.86
N CYS A 219 2.81 11.38 -1.13
CA CYS A 219 2.43 12.71 -0.66
C CYS A 219 2.02 13.64 -1.82
N ALA A 220 2.83 13.74 -2.87
CA ALA A 220 2.55 14.60 -4.01
C ALA A 220 1.25 14.19 -4.73
N LYS A 221 1.06 12.89 -5.01
CA LYS A 221 -0.14 12.40 -5.69
C LYS A 221 -1.41 12.67 -4.89
N TYR A 222 -1.41 12.34 -3.59
CA TYR A 222 -2.62 12.45 -2.78
C TYR A 222 -2.93 13.89 -2.36
N ALA A 223 -1.94 14.79 -2.33
CA ALA A 223 -2.19 16.23 -2.24
C ALA A 223 -3.06 16.73 -3.40
N VAL A 224 -2.73 16.36 -4.65
CA VAL A 224 -3.51 16.74 -5.83
C VAL A 224 -4.94 16.19 -5.77
N VAL A 225 -5.12 14.96 -5.30
CA VAL A 225 -6.46 14.36 -5.10
C VAL A 225 -7.27 15.17 -4.10
N LEU A 226 -6.68 15.57 -2.97
CA LEU A 226 -7.37 16.37 -1.95
C LEU A 226 -7.72 17.77 -2.46
N GLU A 227 -6.82 18.42 -3.19
CA GLU A 227 -7.07 19.73 -3.81
C GLU A 227 -8.25 19.67 -4.79
N ALA A 228 -8.28 18.64 -5.66
CA ALA A 228 -9.37 18.42 -6.59
C ALA A 228 -10.72 18.16 -5.88
N MET A 229 -10.71 17.48 -4.73
CA MET A 229 -11.90 17.28 -3.90
C MET A 229 -12.37 18.57 -3.20
N SER A 230 -11.47 19.50 -2.94
CA SER A 230 -11.78 20.81 -2.35
C SER A 230 -12.21 21.85 -3.39
N ALA A 231 -12.07 21.57 -4.69
CA ALA A 231 -12.51 22.45 -5.76
C ALA A 231 -14.04 22.73 -5.68
N PRO A 232 -14.51 23.91 -6.12
CA PRO A 232 -15.95 24.20 -6.22
C PRO A 232 -16.69 23.13 -7.05
N PRO A 233 -17.96 22.82 -6.74
CA PRO A 233 -18.74 21.78 -7.44
C PRO A 233 -18.76 21.94 -8.97
N LEU A 234 -18.84 23.18 -9.46
CA LEU A 234 -18.81 23.50 -10.89
C LEU A 234 -17.46 23.14 -11.54
N LEU A 235 -16.35 23.43 -10.84
CA LEU A 235 -15.00 23.09 -11.32
C LEU A 235 -14.78 21.57 -11.34
N ARG A 236 -15.35 20.83 -10.38
CA ARG A 236 -15.30 19.36 -10.39
C ARG A 236 -16.09 18.77 -11.54
N GLU A 237 -17.28 19.30 -11.82
CA GLU A 237 -18.10 18.83 -12.94
C GLU A 237 -17.45 19.13 -14.29
N GLU A 238 -16.84 20.31 -14.43
CA GLU A 238 -16.03 20.64 -15.61
C GLU A 238 -14.80 19.74 -15.73
N LEU A 239 -14.02 19.55 -14.66
CA LEU A 239 -12.84 18.67 -14.69
C LEU A 239 -13.21 17.22 -15.01
N ARG A 240 -14.33 16.72 -14.49
CA ARG A 240 -14.81 15.36 -14.76
C ARG A 240 -15.26 15.19 -16.21
N LYS A 241 -15.88 16.22 -16.80
CA LYS A 241 -16.16 16.26 -18.24
C LYS A 241 -14.85 16.31 -19.02
N LEU A 242 -13.93 17.20 -18.65
CA LEU A 242 -12.66 17.41 -19.32
C LEU A 242 -11.68 16.23 -19.18
N GLU A 243 -11.75 15.40 -18.14
CA GLU A 243 -10.97 14.16 -18.02
C GLU A 243 -11.24 13.20 -19.19
N ALA A 244 -12.49 13.13 -19.66
CA ALA A 244 -12.85 12.35 -20.85
C ALA A 244 -12.32 12.98 -22.16
N PHE A 245 -12.07 14.30 -22.16
CA PHE A 245 -11.64 15.09 -23.31
C PHE A 245 -10.17 15.56 -23.24
N ASN A 246 -9.39 15.17 -22.22
CA ASN A 246 -8.03 15.64 -22.00
C ASN A 246 -7.08 15.02 -23.04
N CYS A 247 -7.01 15.66 -24.19
CA CYS A 247 -6.18 15.39 -25.37
C CYS A 247 -4.66 15.32 -25.10
N ALA A 248 -4.19 15.37 -23.85
CA ALA A 248 -2.79 15.18 -23.50
C ALA A 248 -2.27 13.75 -23.77
N ARG A 249 -3.16 12.77 -23.99
CA ARG A 249 -2.78 11.39 -24.37
C ARG A 249 -2.48 11.20 -25.87
N TYR A 250 -2.80 12.16 -26.75
CA TYR A 250 -2.79 11.94 -28.21
C TYR A 250 -1.99 12.94 -29.08
N ARG A 251 -1.16 13.82 -28.51
CA ARG A 251 -0.28 14.76 -29.27
C ARG A 251 -1.02 15.54 -30.37
N VAL A 252 -2.18 16.11 -30.08
CA VAL A 252 -2.90 16.94 -31.04
C VAL A 252 -2.33 18.36 -30.99
N THR A 253 -2.02 18.95 -32.15
CA THR A 253 -1.45 20.30 -32.27
C THR A 253 -2.48 21.40 -31.97
N MET A 254 -2.06 22.56 -31.44
CA MET A 254 -2.94 23.71 -31.12
C MET A 254 -3.92 24.06 -32.25
N GLY A 255 -3.47 24.07 -33.52
CA GLY A 255 -4.35 24.37 -34.65
C GLY A 255 -5.49 23.37 -34.88
N ALA A 256 -5.29 22.10 -34.49
CA ALA A 256 -6.35 21.08 -34.55
C ALA A 256 -7.35 21.22 -33.38
N THR A 257 -6.89 21.68 -32.22
CA THR A 257 -7.75 22.03 -31.08
C THR A 257 -8.60 23.27 -31.37
N GLU A 258 -8.03 24.28 -32.03
CA GLU A 258 -8.73 25.50 -32.45
C GLU A 258 -9.79 25.20 -33.51
N ALA A 259 -9.48 24.39 -34.53
CA ALA A 259 -10.45 23.94 -35.52
C ALA A 259 -11.61 23.14 -34.89
N TRP A 260 -11.32 22.30 -33.90
CA TRP A 260 -12.32 21.52 -33.17
C TRP A 260 -13.25 22.39 -32.31
N THR A 261 -12.71 23.48 -31.75
CA THR A 261 -13.48 24.45 -30.97
C THR A 261 -14.33 25.36 -31.87
N ALA A 262 -13.79 25.75 -33.03
CA ALA A 262 -14.48 26.58 -34.02
C ALA A 262 -15.62 25.86 -34.74
N ALA A 263 -15.56 24.52 -34.86
CA ALA A 263 -16.60 23.70 -35.48
C ALA A 263 -17.91 23.61 -34.66
N GLY A 264 -17.96 24.20 -33.46
CA GLY A 264 -19.13 24.18 -32.59
C GLY A 264 -19.40 22.78 -32.04
N ARG A 265 -18.85 22.49 -30.85
CA ARG A 265 -18.93 21.20 -30.14
C ARG A 265 -20.26 20.45 -30.43
N PRO A 266 -20.25 19.33 -31.16
CA PRO A 266 -21.30 18.34 -31.04
C PRO A 266 -21.16 17.69 -29.66
N ALA A 267 -22.29 17.31 -29.07
CA ALA A 267 -22.39 16.64 -27.78
C ALA A 267 -21.46 15.41 -27.67
#